data_AF-A0A2U3H3F1-F1
#
_entry.id   AF-A0A2U3H3F1-F1
#
_cell.length_a   1.000
_cell.length_b   1.000
_cell.length_c   1.000
_cell.angle_alpha   90.00
_cell.angle_beta   90.00
_cell.angle_gamma   90.00
#
_symmetry.space_group_name_H-M   'P 1'
#
loop_
_entity.id
_entity.type
_entity.pdbx_description
1 polymer ?
#
loop_
_entity_poly.entity_id
_entity_poly.type
_entity_poly.pdbx_seq_one_letter_code
_entity_poly.pdbx_strand_id
1 'polypeptide(L)'
;MTSPHPRKRPQRRSETPRGLQQTTGLQQIRDTLPPAPEACTVAPAPRPAGDGVPPELLALVTHHCRRINAHLARAQHLQTLPGDDMKQWQRPVRYALTDALAHNHLLVGTPAAHLQRQALDADLPRRCLQSPDPDRDITGEAVQHLDGLTGAVPEEAAEPAWTAVGRRIARDGG
;
A
#
# COMPACT_ATOMS: atom_id res chain seq x y z
N MET A 1 11.88 5.24 -71.91
CA MET A 1 12.80 4.67 -70.90
C MET A 1 12.33 5.15 -69.53
N THR A 2 11.81 4.24 -68.72
CA THR A 2 11.01 4.51 -67.52
C THR A 2 11.84 4.42 -66.22
N SER A 3 11.48 5.31 -65.28
CA SER A 3 12.11 5.66 -64.00
C SER A 3 12.37 4.50 -63.01
N PRO A 4 13.39 4.56 -62.12
CA PRO A 4 13.67 3.53 -61.11
C PRO A 4 12.74 3.68 -59.90
N HIS A 5 12.02 2.63 -59.52
CA HIS A 5 11.23 2.61 -58.28
C HIS A 5 12.04 1.93 -57.15
N PRO A 6 12.14 2.52 -55.94
CA PRO A 6 12.73 1.83 -54.80
C PRO A 6 11.72 0.85 -54.20
N ARG A 7 12.13 -0.41 -54.03
CA ARG A 7 11.36 -1.46 -53.36
C ARG A 7 11.16 -1.09 -51.88
N LYS A 8 9.91 -0.85 -51.47
CA LYS A 8 9.53 -0.77 -50.04
C LYS A 8 9.82 -2.12 -49.37
N ARG A 9 10.77 -2.15 -48.42
CA ARG A 9 10.94 -3.28 -47.51
C ARG A 9 9.72 -3.35 -46.58
N PRO A 10 9.07 -4.49 -46.38
CA PRO A 10 8.08 -4.62 -45.33
C PRO A 10 8.81 -4.50 -43.99
N GLN A 11 8.50 -3.43 -43.27
CA GLN A 11 8.90 -3.23 -41.89
C GLN A 11 8.35 -4.42 -41.11
N ARG A 12 9.21 -5.37 -40.72
CA ARG A 12 8.86 -6.41 -39.75
C ARG A 12 8.46 -5.66 -38.47
N ARG A 13 7.16 -5.44 -38.28
CA ARG A 13 6.61 -5.17 -36.96
C ARG A 13 6.92 -6.40 -36.14
N SER A 14 7.95 -6.31 -35.32
CA SER A 14 8.11 -7.20 -34.18
C SER A 14 6.82 -7.06 -33.38
N GLU A 15 5.91 -8.02 -33.51
CA GLU A 15 4.85 -8.19 -32.54
C GLU A 15 5.55 -8.63 -31.26
N THR A 16 5.93 -7.63 -30.45
CA THR A 16 6.22 -7.86 -29.04
C THR A 16 4.98 -8.57 -28.51
N PRO A 17 5.07 -9.78 -27.92
CA PRO A 17 3.92 -10.43 -27.34
C PRO A 17 3.31 -9.42 -26.37
N ARG A 18 2.12 -8.91 -26.69
CA ARG A 18 1.36 -8.10 -25.74
C ARG A 18 0.94 -9.08 -24.67
N GLY A 19 1.73 -9.14 -23.60
CA GLY A 19 1.32 -9.79 -22.36
C GLY A 19 -0.03 -9.23 -21.91
N LEU A 20 -0.62 -9.87 -20.90
CA LEU A 20 -1.86 -9.40 -20.29
C LEU A 20 -1.84 -7.89 -20.12
N GLN A 21 -2.96 -7.23 -20.45
CA GLN A 21 -3.09 -5.80 -20.24
C GLN A 21 -2.74 -5.49 -18.78
N GLN A 22 -1.99 -4.41 -18.55
CA GLN A 22 -1.41 -4.09 -17.25
C GLN A 22 -2.41 -4.21 -16.09
N THR A 23 -3.66 -3.80 -16.31
CA THR A 23 -4.77 -3.90 -15.35
C THR A 23 -5.13 -5.34 -15.01
N THR A 24 -5.24 -6.23 -16.01
CA THR A 24 -5.48 -7.66 -15.82
C THR A 24 -4.32 -8.33 -15.07
N GLY A 25 -3.08 -7.97 -15.41
CA GLY A 25 -1.90 -8.47 -14.70
C GLY A 25 -1.88 -8.07 -13.23
N LEU A 26 -2.22 -6.81 -12.91
CA LEU A 26 -2.31 -6.34 -11.53
C LEU A 26 -3.42 -7.04 -10.74
N GLN A 27 -4.58 -7.29 -11.36
CA GLN A 27 -5.66 -8.04 -10.72
C GLN A 27 -5.23 -9.47 -10.38
N GLN A 28 -4.58 -10.16 -11.33
CA GLN A 28 -4.08 -11.51 -11.08
C GLN A 28 -3.05 -11.55 -9.95
N ILE A 29 -2.13 -10.58 -9.88
CA ILE A 29 -1.19 -10.48 -8.76
C ILE A 29 -1.95 -10.34 -7.45
N ARG A 30 -2.95 -9.45 -7.38
CA ARG A 30 -3.78 -9.31 -6.17
C ARG A 30 -4.50 -10.61 -5.83
N ASP A 31 -5.01 -11.33 -6.81
CA ASP A 31 -5.74 -12.58 -6.55
C ASP A 31 -4.84 -13.72 -6.08
N THR A 32 -3.55 -13.72 -6.46
CA THR A 32 -2.60 -14.80 -6.13
C THR A 32 -1.66 -14.50 -4.96
N LEU A 33 -1.66 -13.27 -4.44
CA LEU A 33 -0.87 -12.93 -3.26
C LEU A 33 -1.30 -13.80 -2.06
N PRO A 34 -0.35 -14.49 -1.40
CA PRO A 34 -0.67 -15.27 -0.21
C PRO A 34 -1.19 -14.33 0.90
N PRO A 35 -2.02 -14.84 1.84
CA PRO A 35 -2.42 -14.06 3.00
C PRO A 35 -1.18 -13.59 3.76
N ALA A 36 -1.27 -12.40 4.37
CA ALA A 36 -0.20 -11.93 5.23
C ALA A 36 0.02 -12.96 6.36
N PRO A 37 1.28 -13.32 6.67
CA PRO A 37 1.58 -14.32 7.70
C PRO A 37 1.07 -13.96 9.10
N GLU A 38 0.64 -12.71 9.30
CA GLU A 38 0.12 -12.16 10.54
C GLU A 38 -1.29 -11.56 10.36
N ALA A 39 -2.10 -12.15 9.49
CA ALA A 39 -3.51 -11.80 9.34
C ALA A 39 -4.20 -11.78 10.70
N CYS A 40 -4.89 -10.68 11.02
CA CYS A 40 -5.46 -10.42 12.33
C CYS A 40 -6.94 -10.05 12.18
N THR A 41 -7.81 -10.74 12.94
CA THR A 41 -9.23 -10.37 13.01
C THR A 41 -9.44 -9.32 14.09
N VAL A 42 -10.05 -8.20 13.71
CA VAL A 42 -10.37 -7.12 14.66
C VAL A 42 -11.70 -7.36 15.34
N ALA A 43 -11.71 -7.30 16.67
CA ALA A 43 -12.95 -7.37 17.45
C ALA A 43 -13.87 -6.16 17.16
N PRO A 44 -15.20 -6.36 17.06
CA PRO A 44 -16.14 -5.25 16.88
C PRO A 44 -16.07 -4.27 18.06
N ALA A 45 -16.17 -2.97 17.78
CA ALA A 45 -16.23 -1.92 18.80
C ALA A 45 -17.49 -1.05 18.61
N PRO A 46 -17.97 -0.37 19.68
CA PRO A 46 -19.06 0.58 19.56
C PRO A 46 -18.75 1.65 18.52
N ARG A 47 -19.75 2.00 17.70
CA ARG A 47 -19.57 3.04 16.69
C ARG A 47 -19.36 4.40 17.37
N PRO A 48 -18.39 5.22 16.92
CA PRO A 48 -18.28 6.59 17.38
C PRO A 48 -19.56 7.36 17.01
N ALA A 49 -19.93 8.35 17.84
CA ALA A 49 -21.13 9.15 17.61
C ALA A 49 -20.92 10.08 16.40
N GLY A 50 -21.48 9.69 15.25
CA GLY A 50 -21.48 10.48 14.02
C GLY A 50 -21.34 9.63 12.76
N ASP A 51 -21.96 10.07 11.66
CA ASP A 51 -21.91 9.37 10.37
C ASP A 51 -20.68 9.77 9.50
N GLY A 52 -19.82 10.65 10.02
CA GLY A 52 -18.66 11.17 9.30
C GLY A 52 -17.45 10.24 9.35
N VAL A 53 -16.59 10.32 8.33
CA VAL A 53 -15.27 9.68 8.36
C VAL A 53 -14.43 10.32 9.47
N PRO A 54 -13.87 9.54 10.41
CA PRO A 54 -13.03 10.09 11.47
C PRO A 54 -11.86 10.92 10.89
N PRO A 55 -11.60 12.14 11.40
CA PRO A 55 -10.52 13.00 10.90
C PRO A 55 -9.15 12.32 11.00
N GLU A 56 -8.95 11.43 11.97
CA GLU A 56 -7.73 10.65 12.15
C GLU A 56 -7.46 9.72 10.96
N LEU A 57 -8.50 9.17 10.33
CA LEU A 57 -8.35 8.37 9.11
C LEU A 57 -7.95 9.23 7.90
N LEU A 58 -8.44 10.47 7.81
CA LEU A 58 -8.03 11.41 6.76
C LEU A 58 -6.57 11.86 6.95
N ALA A 59 -6.18 12.12 8.19
CA ALA A 59 -4.81 12.44 8.57
C ALA A 59 -3.85 11.27 8.27
N LEU A 60 -4.28 10.04 8.56
CA LEU A 60 -3.57 8.81 8.20
C LEU A 60 -3.30 8.71 6.70
N VAL A 61 -4.32 8.92 5.86
CA VAL A 61 -4.17 8.87 4.40
C VAL A 61 -3.14 9.90 3.95
N THR A 62 -3.25 11.13 4.45
CA THR A 62 -2.32 12.21 4.12
C THR A 62 -0.89 11.88 4.55
N HIS A 63 -0.71 11.37 5.78
CA HIS A 63 0.59 11.02 6.33
C HIS A 63 1.29 9.97 5.49
N HIS A 64 0.66 8.81 5.26
CA HIS A 64 1.30 7.72 4.53
C HIS A 64 1.51 8.03 3.06
N CYS A 65 0.59 8.73 2.40
CA CYS A 65 0.81 9.20 1.03
C CYS A 65 2.06 10.08 0.91
N ARG A 66 2.27 11.02 1.85
CA ARG A 66 3.48 11.84 1.88
C ARG A 66 4.74 11.00 2.07
N ARG A 67 4.72 10.04 3.01
CA ARG A 67 5.86 9.16 3.28
C ARG A 67 6.20 8.26 2.09
N ILE A 68 5.20 7.58 1.52
CA ILE A 68 5.35 6.73 0.33
C ILE A 68 5.98 7.54 -0.80
N ASN A 69 5.42 8.71 -1.12
CA ASN A 69 5.97 9.55 -2.19
C ASN A 69 7.41 9.99 -1.92
N ALA A 70 7.76 10.31 -0.67
CA ALA A 70 9.14 10.65 -0.31
C ALA A 70 10.11 9.47 -0.50
N HIS A 71 9.70 8.25 -0.12
CA HIS A 71 10.51 7.05 -0.31
C HIS A 71 10.64 6.66 -1.80
N LEU A 72 9.56 6.78 -2.58
CA LEU A 72 9.59 6.55 -4.02
C LEU A 72 10.47 7.57 -4.75
N ALA A 73 10.35 8.86 -4.39
CA ALA A 73 11.21 9.91 -4.93
C ALA A 73 12.70 9.67 -4.60
N ARG A 74 12.98 9.18 -3.37
CA ARG A 74 14.33 8.77 -2.99
C ARG A 74 14.83 7.60 -3.85
N ALA A 75 14.01 6.57 -4.06
CA ALA A 75 14.37 5.44 -4.91
C ALA A 75 14.68 5.88 -6.35
N GLN A 76 13.89 6.81 -6.91
CA GLN A 76 14.12 7.40 -8.23
C GLN A 76 15.42 8.21 -8.29
N HIS A 77 15.67 9.06 -7.28
CA HIS A 77 16.88 9.87 -7.22
C HIS A 77 18.15 8.99 -7.18
N LEU A 78 18.12 7.89 -6.42
CA LEU A 78 19.21 6.91 -6.35
C LEU A 78 19.48 6.20 -7.69
N GLN A 79 18.53 6.18 -8.64
CA GLN A 79 18.76 5.70 -10.01
C GLN A 79 19.67 6.60 -10.83
N THR A 80 19.75 7.88 -10.47
CA THR A 80 20.47 8.90 -11.25
C THR A 80 21.90 9.12 -10.77
N LEU A 81 22.30 8.50 -9.64
CA LEU A 81 23.65 8.61 -9.11
C LEU A 81 24.60 7.70 -9.88
N PRO A 82 25.77 8.19 -10.33
CA PRO A 82 26.82 7.34 -10.88
C PRO A 82 27.31 6.40 -9.76
N GLY A 83 27.05 5.11 -9.91
CA GLY A 83 27.53 4.07 -9.01
C GLY A 83 28.24 2.99 -9.81
N ASP A 84 29.52 2.76 -9.51
CA ASP A 84 30.37 1.80 -10.23
C ASP A 84 30.00 0.34 -9.95
N ASP A 85 29.16 0.05 -8.94
CA ASP A 85 28.76 -1.30 -8.53
C ASP A 85 27.23 -1.46 -8.39
N MET A 86 26.67 -2.38 -9.17
CA MET A 86 25.27 -2.82 -9.12
C MET A 86 24.81 -3.18 -7.69
N LYS A 87 25.67 -3.78 -6.85
CA LYS A 87 25.32 -4.14 -5.48
C LYS A 87 25.12 -2.91 -4.58
N GLN A 88 25.95 -1.89 -4.75
CA GLN A 88 25.86 -0.64 -4.01
C GLN A 88 24.65 0.18 -4.43
N TRP A 89 24.23 0.06 -5.69
CA TRP A 89 23.01 0.67 -6.20
C TRP A 89 21.72 -0.05 -5.74
N GLN A 90 21.69 -1.38 -5.81
CA GLN A 90 20.48 -2.15 -5.51
C GLN A 90 20.05 -2.05 -4.04
N ARG A 91 21.00 -2.03 -3.10
CA ARG A 91 20.71 -2.04 -1.67
C ARG A 91 19.89 -0.82 -1.20
N PRO A 92 20.31 0.44 -1.42
CA PRO A 92 19.57 1.61 -0.97
C PRO A 92 18.25 1.82 -1.72
N VAL A 93 18.20 1.46 -3.02
CA VAL A 93 16.94 1.48 -3.79
C VAL A 93 15.94 0.50 -3.18
N ARG A 94 16.36 -0.74 -2.90
CA ARG A 94 15.48 -1.73 -2.27
C ARG A 94 15.02 -1.30 -0.88
N TYR A 95 15.89 -0.69 -0.06
CA TYR A 95 15.48 -0.14 1.24
C TYR A 95 14.38 0.91 1.11
N ALA A 96 14.53 1.86 0.20
CA ALA A 96 13.50 2.87 -0.03
C ALA A 96 12.18 2.25 -0.52
N LEU A 97 12.25 1.23 -1.38
CA LEU A 97 11.05 0.53 -1.85
C LEU A 97 10.38 -0.31 -0.75
N THR A 98 11.15 -0.95 0.13
CA THR A 98 10.60 -1.70 1.26
C THR A 98 9.98 -0.77 2.31
N ASP A 99 10.56 0.40 2.55
CA ASP A 99 9.96 1.43 3.42
C ASP A 99 8.63 1.94 2.85
N ALA A 100 8.59 2.18 1.52
CA ALA A 100 7.36 2.57 0.84
C ALA A 100 6.29 1.47 0.94
N LEU A 101 6.70 0.19 0.80
CA LEU A 101 5.80 -0.96 0.95
C LEU A 101 5.25 -1.07 2.37
N ALA A 102 6.08 -0.90 3.41
CA ALA A 102 5.63 -0.91 4.81
C ALA A 102 4.57 0.17 5.08
N HIS A 103 4.79 1.40 4.58
CA HIS A 103 3.79 2.45 4.66
C HIS A 103 2.53 2.16 3.84
N ASN A 104 2.64 1.43 2.73
CA ASN A 104 1.48 1.01 1.94
C ASN A 104 0.63 0.00 2.70
N HIS A 105 1.25 -0.97 3.38
CA HIS A 105 0.54 -1.93 4.24
C HIS A 105 -0.28 -1.22 5.32
N LEU A 106 0.30 -0.24 6.01
CA LEU A 106 -0.43 0.54 7.02
C LEU A 106 -1.54 1.41 6.42
N LEU A 107 -1.29 2.04 5.26
CA LEU A 107 -2.27 2.87 4.56
C LEU A 107 -3.51 2.08 4.13
N VAL A 108 -3.33 0.83 3.71
CA VAL A 108 -4.43 -0.04 3.24
C VAL A 108 -5.06 -0.78 4.43
N GLY A 109 -4.23 -1.35 5.30
CA GLY A 109 -4.65 -2.24 6.38
C GLY A 109 -5.38 -1.52 7.51
N THR A 110 -4.94 -0.33 7.92
CA THR A 110 -5.57 0.38 9.05
C THR A 110 -7.02 0.81 8.75
N PRO A 111 -7.34 1.37 7.57
CA PRO A 111 -8.74 1.61 7.20
C PRO A 111 -9.56 0.32 7.07
N ALA A 112 -8.99 -0.76 6.54
CA ALA A 112 -9.69 -2.05 6.46
C ALA A 112 -10.00 -2.63 7.85
N ALA A 113 -9.03 -2.56 8.78
CA ALA A 113 -9.19 -2.88 10.19
C ALA A 113 -10.31 -2.05 10.83
N HIS A 114 -10.40 -0.76 10.50
CA HIS A 114 -11.46 0.11 10.98
C HIS A 114 -12.84 -0.34 10.46
N LEU A 115 -12.96 -0.65 9.16
CA LEU A 115 -14.21 -1.15 8.58
C LEU A 115 -14.67 -2.46 9.25
N GLN A 116 -13.72 -3.38 9.52
CA GLN A 116 -14.00 -4.62 10.24
C GLN A 116 -14.47 -4.35 11.67
N ARG A 117 -13.80 -3.44 12.39
CA ARG A 117 -14.15 -3.02 13.76
C ARG A 117 -15.54 -2.38 13.88
N GLN A 118 -15.96 -1.59 12.89
CA GLN A 118 -17.28 -0.95 12.89
C GLN A 118 -18.43 -1.91 12.55
N ALA A 119 -18.11 -3.14 12.12
CA ALA A 119 -19.05 -4.19 11.72
C ALA A 119 -20.16 -3.65 10.81
N LEU A 120 -19.80 -2.79 9.84
CA LEU A 120 -20.75 -2.17 8.92
C LEU A 120 -21.35 -3.21 7.97
N ASP A 121 -20.47 -3.97 7.33
CA ASP A 121 -20.77 -5.09 6.45
C ASP A 121 -19.52 -5.97 6.33
N ALA A 122 -19.65 -7.27 6.57
CA ALA A 122 -18.54 -8.23 6.53
C ALA A 122 -17.92 -8.35 5.13
N ASP A 123 -18.68 -8.04 4.07
CA ASP A 123 -18.18 -8.06 2.69
C ASP A 123 -17.59 -6.72 2.23
N LEU A 124 -17.78 -5.64 3.00
CA LEU A 124 -17.29 -4.32 2.60
C LEU A 124 -15.75 -4.28 2.45
N PRO A 125 -14.95 -4.85 3.37
CA PRO A 125 -13.49 -4.95 3.18
C PRO A 125 -13.12 -5.68 1.87
N ARG A 126 -13.79 -6.80 1.55
CA ARG A 126 -13.55 -7.55 0.30
C ARG A 126 -13.76 -6.69 -0.94
N ARG A 127 -14.88 -5.94 -0.97
CA ARG A 127 -15.22 -5.06 -2.10
C ARG A 127 -14.27 -3.86 -2.21
N CYS A 128 -13.90 -3.23 -1.09
CA CYS A 128 -13.03 -2.07 -1.08
C CYS A 128 -11.56 -2.41 -1.41
N LEU A 129 -11.07 -3.56 -0.96
CA LEU A 129 -9.70 -4.02 -1.22
C LEU A 129 -9.56 -4.73 -2.58
N GLN A 130 -10.68 -5.02 -3.26
CA GLN A 130 -10.71 -5.82 -4.49
C GLN A 130 -10.05 -7.19 -4.26
N SER A 131 -10.31 -7.77 -3.08
CA SER A 131 -9.70 -8.99 -2.56
C SER A 131 -10.76 -10.01 -2.16
N PRO A 132 -10.66 -11.29 -2.57
CA PRO A 132 -11.48 -12.35 -1.99
C PRO A 132 -11.13 -12.60 -0.50
N ASP A 133 -9.88 -12.36 -0.12
CA ASP A 133 -9.37 -12.50 1.23
C ASP A 133 -8.85 -11.13 1.73
N PRO A 134 -9.65 -10.37 2.50
CA PRO A 134 -9.28 -9.04 2.98
C PRO A 134 -8.33 -9.11 4.19
N ASP A 135 -8.25 -10.26 4.86
CA ASP A 135 -7.44 -10.45 6.06
C ASP A 135 -5.94 -10.36 5.75
N ARG A 136 -5.56 -10.46 4.47
CA ARG A 136 -4.19 -10.24 3.98
C ARG A 136 -3.67 -8.81 4.15
N ASP A 137 -4.57 -7.83 4.20
CA ASP A 137 -4.20 -6.44 4.36
C ASP A 137 -4.34 -6.00 5.83
N ILE A 138 -5.09 -6.75 6.65
CA ILE A 138 -5.33 -6.48 8.06
C ILE A 138 -4.31 -7.25 8.91
N THR A 139 -3.11 -6.68 9.09
CA THR A 139 -2.07 -7.28 9.95
C THR A 139 -2.14 -6.80 11.40
N GLY A 140 -1.44 -7.47 12.31
CA GLY A 140 -1.31 -7.04 13.71
C GLY A 140 -0.81 -5.60 13.86
N GLU A 141 0.15 -5.16 13.04
CA GLU A 141 0.62 -3.78 13.01
C GLU A 141 -0.47 -2.79 12.59
N ALA A 142 -1.29 -3.15 11.61
CA ALA A 142 -2.40 -2.31 11.16
C ALA A 142 -3.45 -2.13 12.27
N VAL A 143 -3.66 -3.16 13.09
CA VAL A 143 -4.54 -3.12 14.28
C VAL A 143 -3.93 -2.27 15.39
N GLN A 144 -2.66 -2.47 15.74
CA GLN A 144 -1.96 -1.64 16.73
C GLN A 144 -1.94 -0.16 16.32
N HIS A 145 -1.76 0.10 15.03
CA HIS A 145 -1.82 1.43 14.45
C HIS A 145 -3.21 2.04 14.57
N LEU A 146 -4.27 1.26 14.29
CA LEU A 146 -5.66 1.66 14.51
C LEU A 146 -5.93 1.99 15.98
N ASP A 147 -5.45 1.17 16.90
CA ASP A 147 -5.63 1.38 18.34
C ASP A 147 -4.98 2.68 18.80
N GLY A 148 -3.78 2.98 18.28
CA GLY A 148 -3.13 4.26 18.49
C GLY A 148 -3.94 5.45 17.97
N LEU A 149 -4.55 5.32 16.79
CA LEU A 149 -5.38 6.38 16.21
C LEU A 149 -6.68 6.61 16.98
N THR A 150 -7.34 5.54 17.43
CA THR A 150 -8.66 5.63 18.08
C THR A 150 -8.56 5.71 19.61
N GLY A 151 -7.35 5.68 20.17
CA GLY A 151 -7.14 5.66 21.62
C GLY A 151 -7.58 4.35 22.29
N ALA A 152 -7.74 3.26 21.53
CA ALA A 152 -8.20 1.96 22.03
C ALA A 152 -7.05 1.10 22.59
N VAL A 153 -6.06 1.72 23.22
CA VAL A 153 -4.82 1.07 23.65
C VAL A 153 -4.92 0.66 25.13
N PRO A 154 -4.67 -0.62 25.48
CA PRO A 154 -4.45 -1.02 26.87
C PRO A 154 -3.22 -0.34 27.48
N GLU A 155 -3.17 -0.17 28.80
CA GLU A 155 -1.92 0.19 29.48
C GLU A 155 -0.93 -0.98 29.39
N GLU A 156 0.01 -0.90 28.44
CA GLU A 156 1.16 -1.80 28.34
C GLU A 156 2.42 -1.13 28.90
N ALA A 157 3.32 -1.93 29.49
CA ALA A 157 4.58 -1.44 30.06
C ALA A 157 5.54 -0.86 29.00
N ALA A 158 5.45 -1.34 27.76
CA ALA A 158 6.15 -0.79 26.61
C ALA A 158 5.16 -0.67 25.46
N GLU A 159 4.88 0.56 25.03
CA GLU A 159 3.96 0.83 23.93
C GLU A 159 4.48 0.24 22.60
N PRO A 160 3.65 -0.49 21.83
CA PRO A 160 4.03 -0.95 20.50
C PRO A 160 4.34 0.21 19.55
N ALA A 161 5.35 0.05 18.70
CA ALA A 161 5.82 1.12 17.82
C ALA A 161 4.70 1.72 16.94
N TRP A 162 3.83 0.88 16.40
CA TRP A 162 2.74 1.33 15.53
C TRP A 162 1.62 2.03 16.28
N THR A 163 1.39 1.65 17.54
CA THR A 163 0.49 2.40 18.43
C THR A 163 1.00 3.83 18.65
N ALA A 164 2.30 4.00 18.89
CA ALA A 164 2.91 5.32 19.07
C ALA A 164 2.78 6.18 17.80
N VAL A 165 2.97 5.58 16.62
CA VAL A 165 2.79 6.25 15.33
C VAL A 165 1.33 6.68 15.12
N GLY A 166 0.37 5.78 15.39
CA GLY A 166 -1.05 6.09 15.28
C GLY A 166 -1.47 7.25 16.18
N ARG A 167 -1.05 7.22 17.47
CA ARG A 167 -1.31 8.32 18.41
C ARG A 167 -0.72 9.65 17.93
N ARG A 168 0.48 9.62 17.36
CA ARG A 168 1.09 10.83 16.80
C ARG A 168 0.26 11.39 15.65
N ILE A 169 -0.19 10.55 14.73
CA ILE A 169 -1.02 10.99 13.60
C ILE A 169 -2.35 11.58 14.10
N ALA A 170 -2.99 10.94 15.08
CA ALA A 170 -4.23 11.46 15.68
C ALA A 170 -4.02 12.83 16.33
N ARG A 171 -2.89 13.06 17.01
CA ARG A 171 -2.55 14.37 17.59
C ARG A 171 -2.22 15.44 16.56
N ASP A 172 -1.48 15.07 15.51
CA ASP A 172 -1.00 16.01 14.49
C ASP A 172 -2.07 16.34 13.42
N GLY A 173 -3.14 15.54 13.36
CA GLY A 173 -4.21 15.65 12.36
C GLY A 173 -5.59 16.10 12.87
N GLY A 174 -5.74 16.27 14.19
CA GLY A 174 -6.95 16.76 14.85
C GLY A 174 -7.01 18.28 14.98
#